data_AF-A0A0Q9UCX6-F1
#
_entry.id   AF-A0A0Q9UCX6-F1
#
_cell.length_a   1.000
_cell.length_b   1.000
_cell.length_c   1.000
_cell.angle_alpha   90.00
_cell.angle_beta   90.00
_cell.angle_gamma   90.00
#
_symmetry.space_group_name_H-M   'P 1'
#
loop_
_entity.id
_entity.type
_entity.pdbx_description
1 polymer ?
#
loop_
_entity_poly.entity_id
_entity_poly.type
_entity_poly.pdbx_seq_one_letter_code
_entity_poly.pdbx_strand_id
1 'polypeptide(L)'
;MTRRPGAAAYASREGPGVGAADYGRVMADKLTRQAASDALPTWRFLLQRMHLTVQAPDVATAFDFVARVGAVAAPLGRQPDLDVRGALVHLAVSTEPAGGVSDADIAVGRAVDSVVAEMGLTSQPGTLTVVEIAIDAMDIDAVRPFWDAVLGWDVIARDDVQDPLRLGPAVWFQQMDEPRPQRNRIHLDVTVAHDEAPGRIERALAAGGHLVSDARAPAFWILADPEGNEACVCTWQGRDPVPG
;
A
#
# COMPACT_ATOMS: atom_id res chain seq x y z
N MET A 1 5.72 24.39 10.99
CA MET A 1 5.59 24.55 9.52
C MET A 1 6.98 24.46 8.91
N THR A 2 7.48 23.26 8.69
CA THR A 2 8.73 23.00 7.97
C THR A 2 8.36 22.66 6.53
N ARG A 3 8.88 23.44 5.57
CA ARG A 3 8.71 23.21 4.14
C ARG A 3 9.33 21.85 3.78
N ARG A 4 8.55 21.00 3.11
CA ARG A 4 9.06 19.79 2.44
C ARG A 4 10.12 20.19 1.41
N PRO A 5 11.32 19.57 1.38
CA PRO A 5 12.22 19.70 0.25
C PRO A 5 11.55 19.14 -1.01
N GLY A 6 11.73 19.83 -2.13
CA GLY A 6 11.23 19.40 -3.43
C GLY A 6 11.86 18.07 -3.86
N ALA A 7 11.13 17.31 -4.67
CA ALA A 7 11.60 16.09 -5.32
C ALA A 7 12.95 16.34 -6.01
N ALA A 8 14.04 15.90 -5.37
CA ALA A 8 15.33 15.81 -6.00
C ALA A 8 15.33 14.53 -6.85
N ALA A 9 15.61 14.71 -8.14
CA ALA A 9 15.73 13.61 -9.08
C ALA A 9 16.93 12.73 -8.73
N TYR A 10 16.69 11.47 -8.39
CA TYR A 10 17.72 10.43 -8.34
C TYR A 10 17.56 9.48 -9.52
N ALA A 11 18.66 9.22 -10.21
CA ALA A 11 18.72 8.46 -11.45
C ALA A 11 18.41 6.97 -11.19
N SER A 12 17.43 6.45 -11.93
CA SER A 12 16.99 5.05 -11.90
C SER A 12 18.08 4.10 -12.40
N ARG A 13 18.32 3.00 -11.66
CA ARG A 13 18.94 1.78 -12.22
C ARG A 13 17.84 0.80 -12.65
N GLU A 14 18.12 0.12 -13.76
CA GLU A 14 17.21 -0.68 -14.57
C GLU A 14 16.67 -1.93 -13.83
N GLY A 15 15.48 -1.79 -13.23
CA GLY A 15 14.49 -2.86 -13.12
C GLY A 15 13.39 -2.63 -14.17
N PRO A 16 12.32 -3.45 -14.24
CA PRO A 16 11.18 -3.22 -15.13
C PRO A 16 10.30 -2.05 -14.64
N GLY A 17 10.94 -0.95 -14.21
CA GLY A 17 10.32 0.27 -13.77
C GLY A 17 9.98 1.16 -14.96
N VAL A 18 8.87 1.87 -14.85
CA VAL A 18 8.43 2.91 -15.77
C VAL A 18 9.57 3.93 -15.96
N GLY A 19 10.08 4.05 -17.19
CA GLY A 19 11.21 4.92 -17.48
C GLY A 19 10.94 6.38 -17.10
N ALA A 20 11.96 7.14 -16.72
CA ALA A 20 11.82 8.51 -16.17
C ALA A 20 10.99 9.48 -17.05
N ALA A 21 11.00 9.29 -18.38
CA ALA A 21 10.18 10.07 -19.30
C ALA A 21 8.68 9.71 -19.25
N ASP A 22 8.37 8.44 -19.05
CA ASP A 22 7.01 7.93 -18.89
C ASP A 22 6.46 8.29 -17.50
N TYR A 23 7.32 8.25 -16.48
CA TYR A 23 7.01 8.75 -15.14
C TYR A 23 6.65 10.25 -15.13
N GLY A 24 7.43 11.08 -15.84
CA GLY A 24 7.17 12.52 -15.97
C GLY A 24 5.83 12.82 -16.65
N ARG A 25 5.42 12.00 -17.62
CA ARG A 25 4.11 12.10 -18.30
C ARG A 25 2.97 11.64 -17.39
N VAL A 26 3.11 10.49 -16.73
CA VAL A 26 2.14 9.96 -15.76
C VAL A 26 1.90 10.96 -14.62
N MET A 27 2.91 11.72 -14.21
CA MET A 27 2.75 12.76 -13.18
C MET A 27 2.07 14.04 -13.69
N ALA A 28 2.23 14.39 -14.97
CA ALA A 28 1.61 15.58 -15.57
C ALA A 28 0.09 15.44 -15.76
N ASP A 29 -0.40 14.21 -15.93
CA ASP A 29 -1.82 13.89 -16.14
C ASP A 29 -2.61 13.71 -14.82
N LYS A 30 -1.97 13.93 -13.66
CA LYS A 30 -2.61 13.79 -12.34
C LYS A 30 -3.35 15.06 -11.96
N LEU A 31 -4.58 14.88 -11.48
CA LEU A 31 -5.35 15.92 -10.84
C LEU A 31 -4.74 16.30 -9.49
N THR A 32 -4.97 17.55 -9.10
CA THR A 32 -4.73 17.95 -7.70
C THR A 32 -5.70 17.22 -6.78
N ARG A 33 -5.32 17.03 -5.51
CA ARG A 33 -6.19 16.38 -4.50
C ARG A 33 -7.55 17.08 -4.38
N GLN A 34 -7.54 18.42 -4.45
CA GLN A 34 -8.75 19.22 -4.41
C GLN A 34 -9.62 18.96 -5.65
N ALA A 35 -9.04 19.04 -6.85
CA ALA A 35 -9.78 18.79 -8.09
C ALA A 35 -10.37 17.37 -8.15
N ALA A 36 -9.62 16.35 -7.70
CA ALA A 36 -10.13 14.99 -7.61
C ALA A 36 -11.30 14.85 -6.62
N SER A 37 -11.20 15.50 -5.45
CA SER A 37 -12.27 15.50 -4.43
C SER A 37 -13.53 16.22 -4.93
N ASP A 38 -13.37 17.36 -5.61
CA ASP A 38 -14.48 18.13 -6.16
C ASP A 38 -15.19 17.37 -7.30
N ALA A 39 -14.44 16.57 -8.08
CA ALA A 39 -14.97 15.81 -9.20
C ALA A 39 -15.82 14.58 -8.79
N LEU A 40 -15.65 14.07 -7.56
CA LEU A 40 -16.32 12.90 -7.00
C LEU A 40 -16.73 13.16 -5.53
N PRO A 41 -17.76 13.98 -5.26
CA PRO A 41 -18.10 14.43 -3.90
C PRO A 41 -18.60 13.31 -2.96
N THR A 42 -19.10 12.20 -3.51
CA THR A 42 -19.54 11.00 -2.78
C THR A 42 -18.38 10.08 -2.38
N TRP A 43 -17.18 10.33 -2.91
CA TRP A 43 -15.94 9.60 -2.65
C TRP A 43 -15.03 10.36 -1.70
N ARG A 44 -14.00 9.71 -1.15
CA ARG A 44 -12.97 10.35 -0.30
C ARG A 44 -11.60 10.18 -0.90
N PHE A 45 -10.91 11.29 -1.12
CA PHE A 45 -9.50 11.27 -1.45
C PHE A 45 -8.70 10.98 -0.18
N LEU A 46 -8.10 9.80 -0.07
CA LEU A 46 -7.22 9.44 1.04
C LEU A 46 -5.87 8.99 0.46
N LEU A 47 -4.79 9.53 1.02
CA LEU A 47 -3.41 9.38 0.52
C LEU A 47 -3.25 9.72 -0.97
N GLN A 48 -3.37 8.74 -1.86
CA GLN A 48 -3.13 8.87 -3.31
C GLN A 48 -4.29 8.32 -4.15
N ARG A 49 -5.45 8.06 -3.55
CA ARG A 49 -6.54 7.30 -4.20
C ARG A 49 -7.90 7.91 -3.86
N MET A 50 -8.88 7.73 -4.75
CA MET A 50 -10.28 7.99 -4.44
C MET A 50 -10.93 6.72 -3.92
N HIS A 51 -11.64 6.83 -2.80
CA HIS A 51 -12.26 5.72 -2.10
C HIS A 51 -13.78 5.86 -2.02
N LEU A 52 -14.49 4.74 -2.18
CA LEU A 52 -15.93 4.61 -1.95
C LEU A 52 -16.19 3.40 -1.06
N THR A 53 -17.18 3.49 -0.19
CA THR A 53 -17.66 2.34 0.57
C THR A 53 -19.17 2.29 0.44
N VAL A 54 -19.71 1.13 0.07
CA VAL A 54 -21.15 0.91 -0.12
C VAL A 54 -21.59 -0.23 0.79
N GLN A 55 -22.64 0.01 1.57
CA GLN A 55 -23.31 -1.03 2.36
C GLN A 55 -24.57 -1.47 1.61
N ALA A 56 -24.57 -2.70 1.10
CA ALA A 56 -25.73 -3.33 0.51
C ALA A 56 -26.66 -3.90 1.61
N PRO A 57 -27.95 -4.15 1.31
CA PRO A 57 -28.88 -4.78 2.27
C PRO A 57 -28.50 -6.24 2.56
N ASP A 58 -27.87 -6.93 1.61
CA ASP A 58 -27.44 -8.32 1.73
C ASP A 58 -26.24 -8.62 0.80
N VAL A 59 -25.69 -9.82 0.97
CA VAL A 59 -24.50 -10.28 0.25
C VAL A 59 -24.78 -10.48 -1.25
N ALA A 60 -25.98 -10.92 -1.61
CA ALA A 60 -26.34 -11.15 -3.01
C ALA A 60 -26.34 -9.82 -3.78
N THR A 61 -26.95 -8.79 -3.20
CA THR A 61 -26.97 -7.42 -3.73
C THR A 61 -25.56 -6.83 -3.83
N ALA A 62 -24.68 -7.12 -2.87
CA ALA A 62 -23.28 -6.70 -2.93
C ALA A 62 -22.52 -7.33 -4.12
N PHE A 63 -22.73 -8.63 -4.39
CA PHE A 63 -22.12 -9.29 -5.55
C PHE A 63 -22.70 -8.79 -6.88
N ASP A 64 -24.01 -8.54 -6.94
CA ASP A 64 -24.63 -7.92 -8.13
C ASP A 64 -24.05 -6.52 -8.39
N PHE A 65 -23.83 -5.73 -7.33
CA PHE A 65 -23.19 -4.42 -7.42
C PHE A 65 -21.76 -4.53 -7.99
N VAL A 66 -20.95 -5.45 -7.46
CA VAL A 66 -19.59 -5.72 -7.95
C VAL A 66 -19.59 -6.13 -9.43
N ALA A 67 -20.51 -7.01 -9.83
CA ALA A 67 -20.61 -7.44 -11.23
C ALA A 67 -20.94 -6.26 -12.17
N ARG A 68 -21.85 -5.36 -11.76
CA ARG A 68 -22.17 -4.16 -12.52
C ARG A 68 -21.03 -3.16 -12.58
N VAL A 69 -20.31 -2.97 -11.47
CA VAL A 69 -19.09 -2.14 -11.44
C VAL A 69 -18.06 -2.66 -12.45
N GLY A 70 -17.80 -3.96 -12.47
CA GLY A 70 -16.91 -4.57 -13.47
C GLY A 70 -17.38 -4.34 -14.91
N ALA A 71 -18.69 -4.45 -15.16
CA ALA A 71 -19.27 -4.22 -16.48
C ALA A 71 -19.12 -2.78 -16.99
N VAL A 72 -19.30 -1.76 -16.12
CA VAL A 72 -19.15 -0.35 -16.51
C VAL A 72 -17.68 0.09 -16.58
N ALA A 73 -16.81 -0.54 -15.79
CA ALA A 73 -15.37 -0.26 -15.77
C ALA A 73 -14.64 -0.89 -16.98
N ALA A 74 -15.07 -2.06 -17.44
CA ALA A 74 -14.47 -2.77 -18.58
C ALA A 74 -14.26 -1.92 -19.85
N PRO A 75 -15.27 -1.21 -20.42
CA PRO A 75 -15.08 -0.40 -21.61
C PRO A 75 -14.19 0.85 -21.38
N LEU A 76 -13.96 1.25 -20.12
CA LEU A 76 -13.05 2.35 -19.77
C LEU A 76 -11.59 1.89 -19.71
N GLY A 77 -11.32 0.58 -19.83
CA GLY A 77 -9.97 0.02 -19.80
C GLY A 77 -9.27 0.15 -18.44
N ARG A 78 -10.04 0.38 -17.37
CA ARG A 78 -9.54 0.65 -16.02
C ARG A 78 -10.45 -0.03 -15.01
N GLN A 79 -9.87 -0.80 -14.10
CA GLN A 79 -10.63 -1.48 -13.05
C GLN A 79 -10.38 -0.80 -11.70
N PRO A 80 -11.42 -0.57 -10.88
CA PRO A 80 -11.21 -0.23 -9.47
C PRO A 80 -10.71 -1.45 -8.70
N ASP A 81 -10.06 -1.18 -7.58
CA ASP A 81 -9.85 -2.21 -6.55
C ASP A 81 -11.16 -2.46 -5.85
N LEU A 82 -11.41 -3.73 -5.50
CA LEU A 82 -12.65 -4.16 -4.88
C LEU A 82 -12.31 -5.06 -3.68
N ASP A 83 -12.73 -4.66 -2.48
CA ASP A 83 -12.73 -5.50 -1.28
C ASP A 83 -14.18 -5.72 -0.84
N VAL A 84 -14.62 -6.98 -0.85
CA VAL A 84 -15.99 -7.39 -0.52
C VAL A 84 -15.98 -8.14 0.80
N ARG A 85 -16.62 -7.55 1.82
CA ARG A 85 -16.73 -8.12 3.16
C ARG A 85 -18.19 -8.31 3.53
N GLY A 86 -18.74 -9.46 3.16
CA GLY A 86 -20.17 -9.73 3.28
C GLY A 86 -20.96 -8.76 2.40
N ALA A 87 -21.82 -7.94 3.01
CA ALA A 87 -22.63 -6.95 2.30
C ALA A 87 -21.94 -5.57 2.16
N LEU A 88 -20.71 -5.42 2.66
CA LEU A 88 -19.90 -4.21 2.53
C LEU A 88 -18.98 -4.33 1.31
N VAL A 89 -19.00 -3.34 0.43
CA VAL A 89 -18.09 -3.25 -0.73
C VAL A 89 -17.26 -1.98 -0.61
N HIS A 90 -15.95 -2.12 -0.52
CA HIS A 90 -14.99 -1.03 -0.60
C HIS A 90 -14.37 -0.97 -1.99
N LEU A 91 -14.23 0.25 -2.53
CA LEU A 91 -13.66 0.51 -3.83
C LEU A 91 -12.58 1.57 -3.75
N ALA A 92 -11.51 1.40 -4.53
CA ALA A 92 -10.51 2.44 -4.71
C ALA A 92 -10.10 2.59 -6.18
N VAL A 93 -9.91 3.82 -6.64
CA VAL A 93 -9.37 4.13 -7.98
C VAL A 93 -8.13 5.01 -7.86
N SER A 94 -7.13 4.69 -8.67
CA SER A 94 -5.87 5.43 -8.80
C SER A 94 -5.12 4.97 -10.05
N THR A 95 -4.31 5.85 -10.61
CA THR A 95 -3.45 5.57 -11.75
C THR A 95 -2.14 4.92 -11.31
N GLU A 96 -1.90 3.69 -11.79
CA GLU A 96 -0.68 2.92 -11.57
C GLU A 96 0.51 3.43 -12.42
N PRO A 97 1.77 3.05 -12.08
CA PRO A 97 2.19 2.42 -10.82
C PRO A 97 2.44 3.44 -9.70
N ALA A 98 2.38 4.73 -10.03
CA ALA A 98 2.82 5.81 -9.16
C ALA A 98 1.73 6.36 -8.22
N GLY A 99 0.56 5.70 -8.18
CA GLY A 99 -0.65 6.19 -7.53
C GLY A 99 -1.12 7.56 -8.07
N GLY A 100 -2.02 8.21 -7.34
CA GLY A 100 -2.62 9.49 -7.73
C GLY A 100 -3.83 9.30 -8.64
N VAL A 101 -4.56 10.37 -8.87
CA VAL A 101 -5.87 10.33 -9.52
C VAL A 101 -5.81 11.13 -10.81
N SER A 102 -6.21 10.52 -11.92
CA SER A 102 -6.33 11.15 -13.24
C SER A 102 -7.80 11.28 -13.66
N ASP A 103 -8.06 11.97 -14.77
CA ASP A 103 -9.41 12.05 -15.35
C ASP A 103 -10.01 10.67 -15.69
N ALA A 104 -9.16 9.68 -16.00
CA ALA A 104 -9.62 8.32 -16.26
C ALA A 104 -10.13 7.63 -14.99
N ASP A 105 -9.52 7.90 -13.84
CA ASP A 105 -10.00 7.42 -12.54
C ASP A 105 -11.33 8.10 -12.17
N ILE A 106 -11.47 9.40 -12.47
CA ILE A 106 -12.74 10.13 -12.32
C ILE A 106 -13.83 9.54 -13.20
N ALA A 107 -13.53 9.15 -14.44
CA ALA A 107 -14.49 8.52 -15.34
C ALA A 107 -15.04 7.20 -14.77
N VAL A 108 -14.17 6.35 -14.20
CA VAL A 108 -14.58 5.13 -13.50
C VAL A 108 -15.45 5.47 -12.29
N GLY A 109 -15.02 6.42 -11.45
CA GLY A 109 -15.79 6.83 -10.26
C GLY A 109 -17.21 7.29 -10.60
N ARG A 110 -17.39 8.09 -11.66
CA ARG A 110 -18.71 8.55 -12.13
C ARG A 110 -19.57 7.42 -12.68
N ALA A 111 -18.97 6.46 -13.36
CA ALA A 111 -19.69 5.28 -13.84
C ALA A 111 -20.19 4.45 -12.64
N VAL A 112 -19.35 4.28 -11.61
CA VAL A 112 -19.73 3.60 -10.37
C VAL A 112 -20.83 4.36 -9.61
N ASP A 113 -20.76 5.69 -9.50
CA ASP A 113 -21.83 6.49 -8.87
C ASP A 113 -23.19 6.26 -9.58
N SER A 114 -23.18 6.08 -10.90
CA SER A 114 -24.37 5.77 -11.68
C SER A 114 -24.94 4.39 -11.30
N VAL A 115 -24.09 3.38 -11.14
CA VAL A 115 -24.48 2.04 -10.66
C VAL A 115 -25.06 2.11 -9.24
N VAL A 116 -24.43 2.87 -8.35
CA VAL A 116 -24.94 3.07 -6.97
C VAL A 116 -26.35 3.65 -6.99
N ALA A 117 -26.57 4.69 -7.81
CA ALA A 117 -27.87 5.34 -7.93
C ALA A 117 -28.94 4.41 -8.54
N GLU A 118 -28.61 3.69 -9.61
CA GLU A 118 -29.53 2.74 -10.27
C GLU A 118 -29.98 1.60 -9.36
N MET A 119 -29.09 1.15 -8.47
CA MET A 119 -29.40 0.09 -7.51
C MET A 119 -30.06 0.62 -6.22
N GLY A 120 -30.23 1.94 -6.08
CA GLY A 120 -30.76 2.54 -4.86
C GLY A 120 -29.85 2.35 -3.63
N LEU A 121 -28.55 2.16 -3.86
CA LEU A 121 -27.56 1.98 -2.80
C LEU A 121 -27.07 3.35 -2.29
N THR A 122 -26.41 3.36 -1.13
CA THR A 122 -25.87 4.60 -0.55
C THR A 122 -24.40 4.45 -0.20
N SER A 123 -23.62 5.46 -0.56
CA SER A 123 -22.22 5.59 -0.13
C SER A 123 -22.15 5.92 1.36
N GLN A 124 -21.23 5.25 2.07
CA GLN A 124 -20.93 5.46 3.49
C GLN A 124 -19.46 5.89 3.66
N PRO A 125 -19.06 7.06 3.14
CA PRO A 125 -17.66 7.44 2.98
C PRO A 125 -16.96 7.77 4.31
N GLY A 126 -17.71 8.00 5.39
CA GLY A 126 -17.19 8.48 6.67
C GLY A 126 -16.55 7.41 7.57
N THR A 127 -16.56 6.14 7.18
CA THR A 127 -16.09 5.02 8.03
C THR A 127 -14.68 4.54 7.70
N LEU A 128 -14.11 5.01 6.59
CA LEU A 128 -12.82 4.53 6.10
C LEU A 128 -11.65 5.25 6.76
N THR A 129 -10.67 4.47 7.19
CA THR A 129 -9.36 4.95 7.64
C THR A 129 -8.29 4.25 6.80
N VAL A 130 -7.32 5.02 6.31
CA VAL A 130 -6.13 4.49 5.62
C VAL A 130 -4.92 4.91 6.43
N VAL A 131 -4.01 3.97 6.66
CA VAL A 131 -2.78 4.20 7.44
C VAL A 131 -1.55 4.02 6.55
N GLU A 132 -0.49 4.75 6.87
CA GLU A 132 0.85 4.57 6.30
C GLU A 132 1.84 4.46 7.46
N ILE A 133 2.94 3.74 7.24
CA ILE A 133 3.99 3.54 8.23
C ILE A 133 5.20 4.37 7.82
N ALA A 134 5.65 5.25 8.71
CA ALA A 134 6.86 6.03 8.53
C ALA A 134 8.04 5.34 9.21
N ILE A 135 9.16 5.23 8.51
CA ILE A 135 10.43 4.73 9.06
C ILE A 135 11.43 5.89 9.03
N ASP A 136 11.85 6.33 10.21
CA ASP A 136 12.90 7.32 10.35
C ASP A 136 14.24 6.72 9.90
N ALA A 137 14.98 7.41 9.04
CA ALA A 137 16.27 6.95 8.52
C ALA A 137 17.27 8.09 8.31
N MET A 138 18.54 7.84 8.59
CA MET A 138 19.66 8.73 8.28
C MET A 138 20.15 8.54 6.83
N ASP A 139 20.14 7.31 6.34
CA ASP A 139 20.49 6.89 4.98
C ASP A 139 19.38 6.01 4.40
N ILE A 140 18.41 6.67 3.73
CA ILE A 140 17.26 6.00 3.13
C ILE A 140 17.69 4.95 2.10
N ASP A 141 18.74 5.22 1.32
CA ASP A 141 19.21 4.31 0.28
C ASP A 141 19.84 3.03 0.87
N ALA A 142 20.42 3.14 2.08
CA ALA A 142 20.93 1.98 2.81
C ALA A 142 19.83 1.11 3.42
N VAL A 143 18.79 1.71 4.00
CA VAL A 143 17.74 0.94 4.72
C VAL A 143 16.64 0.41 3.83
N ARG A 144 16.27 1.14 2.76
CA ARG A 144 15.12 0.79 1.91
C ARG A 144 15.18 -0.62 1.32
N PRO A 145 16.32 -1.12 0.79
CA PRO A 145 16.41 -2.48 0.24
C PRO A 145 16.05 -3.57 1.25
N PHE A 146 16.38 -3.37 2.53
CA PHE A 146 15.99 -4.31 3.59
C PHE A 146 14.47 -4.34 3.75
N TRP A 147 13.82 -3.18 3.79
CA TRP A 147 12.37 -3.07 3.98
C TRP A 147 11.58 -3.64 2.79
N ASP A 148 12.05 -3.37 1.57
CA ASP A 148 11.56 -4.00 0.33
C ASP A 148 11.60 -5.53 0.44
N ALA A 149 12.78 -6.07 0.80
CA ALA A 149 12.99 -7.50 0.92
C ALA A 149 12.19 -8.15 2.05
N VAL A 150 12.15 -7.54 3.25
CA VAL A 150 11.50 -8.14 4.43
C VAL A 150 9.98 -8.07 4.33
N LEU A 151 9.42 -7.06 3.67
CA LEU A 151 7.98 -6.98 3.39
C LEU A 151 7.59 -7.82 2.17
N GLY A 152 8.54 -8.07 1.26
CA GLY A 152 8.30 -8.77 0.00
C GLY A 152 7.45 -7.94 -0.95
N TRP A 153 7.67 -6.63 -0.91
CA TRP A 153 6.97 -5.60 -1.66
C TRP A 153 7.90 -5.03 -2.73
N ASP A 154 7.42 -4.05 -3.51
CA ASP A 154 8.23 -3.36 -4.52
C ASP A 154 8.35 -1.86 -4.18
N VAL A 155 9.52 -1.29 -4.48
CA VAL A 155 9.70 0.17 -4.50
C VAL A 155 8.96 0.76 -5.69
N ILE A 156 8.08 1.71 -5.42
CA ILE A 156 7.40 2.48 -6.46
C ILE A 156 7.84 3.95 -6.43
N ALA A 157 7.15 4.74 -7.24
CA ALA A 157 7.22 6.20 -7.24
C ALA A 157 7.31 6.81 -5.84
N ARG A 158 8.27 7.73 -5.64
CA ARG A 158 8.57 8.46 -4.38
C ARG A 158 9.40 7.71 -3.33
N ASP A 159 10.06 6.61 -3.72
CA ASP A 159 10.93 5.82 -2.84
C ASP A 159 10.19 5.15 -1.66
N ASP A 160 8.86 5.08 -1.76
CA ASP A 160 7.99 4.34 -0.84
C ASP A 160 7.98 2.85 -1.24
N VAL A 161 7.89 1.97 -0.24
CA VAL A 161 7.64 0.54 -0.44
C VAL A 161 6.14 0.31 -0.39
N GLN A 162 5.59 -0.32 -1.43
CA GLN A 162 4.16 -0.60 -1.52
C GLN A 162 3.89 -2.07 -1.78
N ASP A 163 2.84 -2.57 -1.11
CA ASP A 163 2.31 -3.90 -1.36
C ASP A 163 1.88 -4.02 -2.84
N PRO A 164 2.47 -4.94 -3.64
CA PRO A 164 2.07 -5.14 -5.02
C PRO A 164 0.60 -5.58 -5.15
N LEU A 165 0.03 -6.19 -4.09
CA LEU A 165 -1.39 -6.52 -4.02
C LEU A 165 -2.25 -5.37 -3.51
N ARG A 166 -1.63 -4.29 -3.00
CA ARG A 166 -2.25 -3.07 -2.45
C ARG A 166 -3.27 -3.35 -1.34
N LEU A 167 -2.99 -4.39 -0.55
CA LEU A 167 -3.79 -4.77 0.63
C LEU A 167 -3.21 -4.16 1.91
N GLY A 168 -1.88 -4.11 1.99
CA GLY A 168 -1.14 -3.52 3.10
C GLY A 168 -1.02 -2.00 3.06
N PRO A 169 -0.65 -1.37 4.20
CA PRO A 169 -0.34 0.05 4.24
C PRO A 169 0.96 0.34 3.48
N ALA A 170 1.10 1.54 2.90
CA ALA A 170 2.38 1.98 2.36
C ALA A 170 3.41 2.17 3.48
N VAL A 171 4.67 1.88 3.19
CA VAL A 171 5.81 2.19 4.06
C VAL A 171 6.65 3.26 3.37
N TRP A 172 6.86 4.38 4.05
CA TRP A 172 7.65 5.51 3.55
C TRP A 172 8.78 5.84 4.51
N PHE A 173 9.82 6.50 3.99
CA PHE A 173 11.02 6.83 4.77
C PHE A 173 11.09 8.32 5.06
N GLN A 174 11.28 8.64 6.32
CA GLN A 174 11.47 10.00 6.78
C GLN A 174 12.96 10.27 6.96
N GLN A 175 13.52 11.15 6.11
CA GLN A 175 14.89 11.60 6.27
C GLN A 175 15.05 12.33 7.61
N MET A 176 16.05 11.90 8.38
CA MET A 176 16.42 12.49 9.65
C MET A 176 17.71 13.30 9.52
N ASP A 177 17.78 14.40 10.28
CA ASP A 177 19.00 15.23 10.40
C ASP A 177 19.86 14.79 11.59
N GLU A 178 19.26 14.12 12.57
CA GLU A 178 19.92 13.63 13.79
C GLU A 178 19.39 12.23 14.14
N PRO A 179 20.26 11.32 14.63
CA PRO A 179 19.87 9.94 14.94
C PRO A 179 18.96 9.88 16.16
N ARG A 180 18.07 8.88 16.19
CA ARG A 180 17.30 8.50 17.38
C ARG A 180 17.97 7.30 18.04
N PRO A 181 18.76 7.49 19.12
CA PRO A 181 19.67 6.46 19.62
C PRO A 181 18.99 5.31 20.38
N GLN A 182 17.69 5.44 20.69
CA GLN A 182 16.94 4.37 21.34
C GLN A 182 16.37 3.43 20.28
N ARG A 183 16.36 2.13 20.56
CA ARG A 183 15.64 1.14 19.74
C ARG A 183 14.18 1.56 19.56
N ASN A 184 13.65 1.38 18.35
CA ASN A 184 12.23 1.53 18.09
C ASN A 184 11.40 0.68 19.06
N ARG A 185 10.34 1.26 19.60
CA ARG A 185 9.42 0.59 20.54
C ARG A 185 8.23 -0.07 19.83
N ILE A 186 8.23 -0.03 18.51
CA ILE A 186 7.28 -0.68 17.61
C ILE A 186 8.11 -1.53 16.66
N HIS A 187 7.60 -2.70 16.28
CA HIS A 187 8.17 -3.57 15.26
C HIS A 187 7.04 -4.06 14.35
N LEU A 188 7.37 -4.37 13.10
CA LEU A 188 6.43 -4.94 12.14
C LEU A 188 6.60 -6.45 12.11
N ASP A 189 5.51 -7.17 12.36
CA ASP A 189 5.48 -8.63 12.25
C ASP A 189 5.00 -9.05 10.86
N VAL A 190 5.94 -9.41 10.00
CA VAL A 190 5.66 -9.86 8.62
C VAL A 190 5.39 -11.35 8.63
N THR A 191 4.12 -11.72 8.61
CA THR A 191 3.71 -13.13 8.58
C THR A 191 3.68 -13.63 7.14
N VAL A 192 4.42 -14.70 6.90
CA VAL A 192 4.53 -15.34 5.58
C VAL A 192 4.09 -16.80 5.65
N ALA A 193 3.85 -17.41 4.49
CA ALA A 193 3.76 -18.86 4.41
C ALA A 193 5.05 -19.48 4.95
N HIS A 194 4.93 -20.55 5.73
CA HIS A 194 6.07 -21.13 6.47
C HIS A 194 7.27 -21.51 5.59
N ASP A 195 7.00 -21.95 4.37
CA ASP A 195 7.93 -22.33 3.32
C ASP A 195 8.58 -21.12 2.61
N GLU A 196 7.97 -19.94 2.69
CA GLU A 196 8.53 -18.69 2.17
C GLU A 196 9.49 -17.99 3.16
N ALA A 197 9.42 -18.35 4.45
CA ALA A 197 10.21 -17.68 5.49
C ALA A 197 11.73 -17.76 5.27
N PRO A 198 12.34 -18.91 4.91
CA PRO A 198 13.78 -18.96 4.66
C PRO A 198 14.22 -18.02 3.53
N GLY A 199 13.53 -18.04 2.40
CA GLY A 199 13.84 -17.16 1.27
C GLY A 199 13.62 -15.68 1.60
N ARG A 200 12.62 -15.37 2.44
CA ARG A 200 12.39 -14.00 2.93
C ARG A 200 13.56 -13.49 3.77
N ILE A 201 14.03 -14.31 4.70
CA ILE A 201 15.17 -14.01 5.58
C ILE A 201 16.43 -13.84 4.75
N GLU A 202 16.72 -14.75 3.82
CA GLU A 202 17.90 -14.69 2.95
C GLU A 202 17.94 -13.40 2.13
N ARG A 203 16.82 -12.98 1.52
CA ARG A 203 16.75 -11.73 0.77
C ARG A 203 16.97 -10.51 1.67
N ALA A 204 16.39 -10.48 2.86
CA ALA A 204 16.56 -9.39 3.81
C ALA A 204 18.01 -9.25 4.28
N LEU A 205 18.70 -10.38 4.54
CA LEU A 205 20.12 -10.40 4.87
C LEU A 205 20.99 -9.95 3.69
N ALA A 206 20.69 -10.42 2.48
CA ALA A 206 21.41 -10.00 1.26
C ALA A 206 21.23 -8.51 0.95
N ALA A 207 20.12 -7.91 1.38
CA ALA A 207 19.81 -6.49 1.25
C ALA A 207 20.48 -5.60 2.31
N GLY A 208 21.43 -6.13 3.09
CA GLY A 208 22.19 -5.39 4.11
C GLY A 208 21.61 -5.49 5.52
N GLY A 209 20.50 -6.21 5.70
CA GLY A 209 19.98 -6.52 7.03
C GLY A 209 20.84 -7.52 7.79
N HIS A 210 20.57 -7.66 9.08
CA HIS A 210 21.22 -8.65 9.93
C HIS A 210 20.21 -9.34 10.85
N LEU A 211 20.52 -10.59 11.21
CA LEU A 211 19.72 -11.37 12.16
C LEU A 211 20.02 -10.87 13.58
N VAL A 212 18.98 -10.39 14.27
CA VAL A 212 19.04 -9.96 15.66
C VAL A 212 18.79 -11.14 16.61
N SER A 213 17.81 -12.00 16.28
CA SER A 213 17.49 -13.19 17.08
C SER A 213 16.69 -14.23 16.31
N ASP A 214 17.03 -15.49 16.48
CA ASP A 214 16.29 -16.66 16.01
C ASP A 214 15.82 -17.56 17.17
N ALA A 215 15.91 -17.07 18.42
CA ALA A 215 15.63 -17.86 19.62
C ALA A 215 14.18 -18.41 19.69
N ARG A 216 13.29 -17.91 18.84
CA ARG A 216 11.89 -18.31 18.72
C ARG A 216 11.56 -18.93 17.37
N ALA A 217 12.55 -19.23 16.54
CA ALA A 217 12.35 -19.99 15.32
C ALA A 217 11.74 -21.39 15.63
N PRO A 218 10.82 -21.90 14.79
CA PRO A 218 10.33 -21.32 13.54
C PRO A 218 9.15 -20.34 13.69
N ALA A 219 8.74 -19.99 14.92
CA ALA A 219 7.61 -19.09 15.13
C ALA A 219 7.89 -17.67 14.62
N PHE A 220 9.10 -17.16 14.87
CA PHE A 220 9.60 -15.93 14.25
C PHE A 220 11.12 -15.78 14.36
N TRP A 221 11.65 -14.94 13.47
CA TRP A 221 13.03 -14.43 13.46
C TRP A 221 12.96 -12.90 13.52
N ILE A 222 13.82 -12.29 14.32
CA ILE A 222 13.98 -10.82 14.40
C ILE A 222 15.16 -10.44 13.52
N LEU A 223 14.92 -9.57 12.54
CA LEU A 223 15.95 -8.96 11.72
C LEU A 223 15.95 -7.44 11.95
N ALA A 224 17.06 -6.80 11.60
CA ALA A 224 17.15 -5.35 11.57
C ALA A 224 17.80 -4.86 10.28
N ASP A 225 17.39 -3.67 9.86
CA ASP A 225 18.04 -2.92 8.79
C ASP A 225 19.44 -2.41 9.21
N PRO A 226 20.22 -1.80 8.31
CA PRO A 226 21.54 -1.25 8.63
C PRO A 226 21.58 -0.19 9.74
N GLU A 227 20.46 0.45 10.06
CA GLU A 227 20.35 1.44 11.13
C GLU A 227 19.80 0.87 12.44
N GLY A 228 19.44 -0.42 12.44
CA GLY A 228 18.92 -1.12 13.63
C GLY A 228 17.40 -1.06 13.78
N ASN A 229 16.65 -0.63 12.77
CA ASN A 229 15.19 -0.71 12.81
C ASN A 229 14.76 -2.17 12.63
N GLU A 230 13.99 -2.70 13.58
CA GLU A 230 13.65 -4.13 13.65
C GLU A 230 12.31 -4.49 12.98
N ALA A 231 12.30 -5.65 12.32
CA ALA A 231 11.11 -6.33 11.82
C ALA A 231 11.21 -7.84 12.08
N CYS A 232 10.06 -8.49 12.26
CA CYS A 232 10.01 -9.94 12.41
C CYS A 232 9.55 -10.61 11.12
N VAL A 233 10.18 -11.74 10.76
CA VAL A 233 9.59 -12.71 9.83
C VAL A 233 8.91 -13.77 10.67
N CYS A 234 7.60 -13.93 10.50
CA CYS A 234 6.75 -14.77 11.34
C CYS A 234 6.13 -15.92 10.55
N THR A 235 5.98 -17.08 11.20
CA THR A 235 5.17 -18.19 10.68
C THR A 235 4.19 -18.67 11.75
N TRP A 236 3.25 -19.54 11.36
CA TRP A 236 2.34 -20.19 12.30
C TRP A 236 3.03 -21.28 13.13
N GLN A 237 4.19 -21.79 12.71
CA GLN A 237 4.82 -22.96 13.32
C GLN A 237 5.32 -22.66 14.74
N GLY A 238 5.24 -23.64 15.63
CA GLY A 238 5.77 -23.50 17.00
C GLY A 238 5.03 -22.49 17.88
N ARG A 239 3.80 -22.11 17.49
CA ARG A 239 2.92 -21.19 18.26
C ARG A 239 1.78 -21.88 18.99
N ASP A 240 1.55 -23.17 18.74
CA ASP A 240 0.52 -23.92 19.43
C ASP A 240 0.82 -23.98 20.95
N PRO A 241 -0.21 -23.93 21.80
CA PRO A 241 -0.04 -24.16 23.23
C PRO A 241 0.59 -25.54 23.44
N VAL A 242 1.65 -25.60 24.26
CA VAL A 242 2.17 -26.90 24.71
C VAL A 242 1.12 -27.48 25.68
N PRO A 243 0.61 -28.69 25.45
CA PRO A 243 -0.26 -29.34 26.43
C PRO A 243 0.50 -29.45 27.76
N GLY A 244 -0.10 -28.89 28.81
CA GLY A 244 0.45 -28.92 30.17
C GLY A 244 0.38 -30.30 30.82
#